data_AF-A0A960FBX1-F1
#
_entry.id   AF-A0A960FBX1-F1
#
_cell.length_a   1.000
_cell.length_b   1.000
_cell.length_c   1.000
_cell.angle_alpha   90.00
_cell.angle_beta   90.00
_cell.angle_gamma   90.00
#
_symmetry.space_group_name_H-M   'P 1'
#
loop_
_entity.id
_entity.type
_entity.pdbx_description
1 polymer ?
#
loop_
_entity_poly.entity_id
_entity_poly.type
_entity_poly.pdbx_seq_one_letter_code
_entity_poly.pdbx_strand_id
1 'polypeptide(L)'
;MNPKRLAAVLRVRELQERGARGEMARRSQAHRIALAAEEHTWTQLHQLSTERGDAARLRVMTAVRDAGMLAAERQRDTTAAADEALTGARAEWTIAARRVEALERLGERLREAEQAEDDRRQILEVDDLVLARRGRGDRP
;
A
#
# COMPACT_ATOMS: atom_id res chain seq x y z
N MET A 1 -21.36 -5.88 -16.53
CA MET A 1 -20.97 -4.58 -15.92
C MET A 1 -20.58 -3.65 -17.06
N ASN A 2 -20.96 -2.37 -17.04
CA ASN A 2 -20.65 -1.44 -18.14
C ASN A 2 -19.15 -1.05 -18.12
N PRO A 3 -18.39 -1.13 -19.23
CA PRO A 3 -16.96 -0.78 -19.29
C PRO A 3 -16.65 0.64 -18.79
N LYS A 4 -17.52 1.62 -19.12
CA LYS A 4 -17.38 3.00 -18.64
C LYS A 4 -17.51 3.11 -17.12
N ARG A 5 -18.39 2.30 -16.52
CA ARG A 5 -18.54 2.23 -15.06
C ARG A 5 -17.32 1.57 -14.42
N LEU A 6 -16.78 0.51 -15.02
CA LEU A 6 -15.55 -0.13 -14.52
C LEU A 6 -14.38 0.85 -14.55
N ALA A 7 -14.17 1.55 -15.67
CA ALA A 7 -13.10 2.54 -15.80
C ALA A 7 -13.21 3.68 -14.76
N ALA A 8 -14.42 4.15 -14.49
CA ALA A 8 -14.66 5.16 -13.46
C ALA A 8 -14.32 4.64 -12.05
N VAL A 9 -14.73 3.42 -11.71
CA VAL A 9 -14.43 2.78 -10.43
C VAL A 9 -12.93 2.54 -10.28
N LEU A 10 -12.27 2.03 -11.33
CA LEU A 10 -10.83 1.78 -11.34
C LEU A 10 -10.05 3.07 -11.05
N ARG A 11 -10.38 4.17 -11.73
CA ARG A 11 -9.75 5.48 -11.49
C ARG A 11 -9.86 5.95 -10.04
N VAL A 12 -11.03 5.79 -9.42
CA VAL A 12 -11.23 6.13 -8.00
C VAL A 12 -10.38 5.23 -7.10
N ARG A 13 -10.31 3.93 -7.39
CA ARG A 13 -9.52 2.98 -6.59
C ARG A 13 -8.02 3.18 -6.74
N GLU A 14 -7.53 3.50 -7.92
CA GLU A 14 -6.13 3.89 -8.15
C GLU A 14 -5.75 5.16 -7.38
N LEU A 15 -6.66 6.14 -7.30
CA LEU A 15 -6.41 7.33 -6.48
C LEU A 15 -6.33 6.98 -4.99
N GLN A 16 -7.19 6.09 -4.52
CA GLN A 16 -7.18 5.61 -3.13
C GLN A 16 -5.93 4.78 -2.81
N GLU A 17 -5.50 3.90 -3.72
CA GLU A 17 -4.25 3.14 -3.59
C GLU A 17 -3.05 4.09 -3.49
N ARG A 18 -2.96 5.08 -4.36
CA ARG A 18 -1.89 6.10 -4.31
C ARG A 18 -1.93 6.89 -3.00
N GLY A 19 -3.12 7.24 -2.51
CA GLY A 19 -3.30 7.89 -1.22
C GLY A 19 -2.77 7.04 -0.07
N ALA A 20 -3.18 5.76 -0.02
CA ALA A 20 -2.73 4.80 1.00
C ALA A 20 -1.21 4.54 0.92
N ARG A 21 -0.65 4.46 -0.29
CA ARG A 21 0.78 4.34 -0.53
C ARG A 21 1.55 5.55 0.01
N GLY A 22 1.02 6.75 -0.22
CA GLY A 22 1.58 8.00 0.32
C GLY A 22 1.54 8.03 1.86
N GLU A 23 0.44 7.59 2.48
CA GLU A 23 0.35 7.48 3.94
C GLU A 23 1.35 6.44 4.48
N MET A 24 1.46 5.26 3.86
CA MET A 24 2.46 4.26 4.23
C MET A 24 3.88 4.84 4.17
N ALA A 25 4.21 5.61 3.13
CA ALA A 25 5.52 6.26 3.03
C ALA A 25 5.76 7.27 4.17
N ARG A 26 4.75 8.09 4.51
CA ARG A 26 4.83 9.03 5.65
C ARG A 26 5.04 8.30 6.97
N ARG A 27 4.26 7.25 7.24
CA ARG A 27 4.40 6.45 8.47
C ARG A 27 5.73 5.72 8.54
N SER A 28 6.22 5.21 7.41
CA SER A 28 7.53 4.58 7.33
C SER A 28 8.66 5.55 7.67
N GLN A 29 8.55 6.80 7.21
CA GLN A 29 9.51 7.85 7.59
C GLN A 29 9.41 8.22 9.07
N ALA A 30 8.19 8.37 9.60
CA ALA A 30 7.98 8.66 11.02
C ALA A 30 8.56 7.55 11.93
N HIS A 31 8.33 6.28 11.59
CA HIS A 31 8.89 5.14 12.31
C HIS A 31 10.42 5.13 12.27
N ARG A 32 11.04 5.41 11.12
CA ARG A 32 12.50 5.53 11.02
C ARG A 32 13.07 6.65 11.89
N ILE A 33 12.39 7.80 11.96
CA ILE A 33 12.78 8.92 12.82
C ILE A 33 12.67 8.51 14.29
N ALA A 34 11.58 7.84 14.69
CA ALA A 34 11.38 7.37 16.05
C ALA A 34 12.47 6.36 16.48
N LEU A 35 12.80 5.39 15.60
CA LEU A 35 13.88 4.42 15.83
C LEU A 35 15.24 5.11 16.00
N ALA A 36 15.56 6.08 15.14
CA ALA A 36 16.84 6.80 15.24
C ALA A 36 16.93 7.61 16.55
N ALA A 37 15.82 8.22 16.98
CA ALA A 37 15.76 8.94 18.26
C ALA A 37 15.85 7.98 19.47
N GLU A 38 15.26 6.79 19.39
CA GLU A 38 15.40 5.75 20.41
C GLU A 38 16.85 5.26 20.53
N GLU A 39 17.47 4.91 19.40
CA GLU A 39 18.89 4.49 19.35
C GLU A 39 19.81 5.57 19.92
N HIS A 40 19.55 6.83 19.57
CA HIS A 40 20.31 7.96 20.11
C HIS A 40 20.18 8.08 21.63
N THR A 41 18.96 7.92 22.16
CA THR A 41 18.67 7.97 23.60
C THR A 41 19.40 6.86 24.34
N TRP A 42 19.38 5.63 23.82
CA TRP A 42 20.12 4.51 24.40
C TRP A 42 21.64 4.71 24.35
N THR A 43 22.15 5.29 23.26
CA THR A 43 23.58 5.60 23.14
C THR A 43 24.02 6.62 24.19
N GLN A 44 23.25 7.67 24.43
CA GLN A 44 23.53 8.68 25.47
C GLN A 44 23.51 8.05 26.88
N LEU A 45 22.50 7.22 27.17
CA LEU A 45 22.40 6.50 28.44
C LEU A 45 23.59 5.57 28.68
N HIS A 46 24.04 4.87 27.63
CA HIS A 46 25.20 4.00 27.72
C HIS A 46 26.48 4.80 28.00
N GLN A 47 26.68 5.94 27.32
CA GLN A 47 27.81 6.83 27.58
C GLN A 47 27.83 7.31 29.04
N LEU A 48 26.70 7.77 29.57
CA LEU A 48 26.57 8.20 30.97
C LEU A 48 26.93 7.08 31.97
N SER A 49 26.65 5.82 31.64
CA SER A 49 26.96 4.67 32.51
C SER A 49 28.46 4.34 32.60
N THR A 50 29.26 4.85 31.67
CA THR A 50 30.71 4.56 31.57
C THR A 50 31.60 5.68 32.12
N GLU A 51 31.03 6.85 32.45
CA GLU A 51 31.76 7.96 33.05
C GLU A 51 32.16 7.68 34.51
N ARG A 52 33.42 7.97 34.86
CA ARG A 52 33.91 7.95 36.25
C ARG A 52 33.83 9.35 36.86
N GLY A 53 33.46 9.43 38.15
CA GLY A 53 33.38 10.69 38.86
C GLY A 53 33.36 10.54 40.39
N ASP A 54 33.64 11.65 41.07
CA ASP A 54 33.68 11.74 42.54
C ASP A 54 32.28 11.56 43.16
N ALA A 55 32.19 11.31 44.47
CA ALA A 55 30.92 10.97 45.15
C ALA A 55 29.77 11.99 44.97
N ALA A 56 30.07 13.28 44.82
CA ALA A 56 29.08 14.31 44.51
C ALA A 56 28.60 14.22 43.05
N ARG A 57 29.52 13.94 42.12
CA ARG A 57 29.23 13.72 40.69
C ARG A 57 28.43 12.43 40.49
N LEU A 58 28.71 11.38 41.24
CA LEU A 58 27.95 10.12 41.18
C LEU A 58 26.46 10.34 41.49
N ARG A 59 26.11 11.14 42.52
CA ARG A 59 24.70 11.45 42.84
C ARG A 59 23.98 12.18 41.73
N VAL A 60 24.64 13.16 41.10
CA VAL A 60 24.09 13.88 39.94
C VAL A 60 23.93 12.93 38.75
N MET A 61 24.92 12.07 38.49
CA MET A 61 24.87 11.07 37.42
C MET A 61 23.74 10.05 37.63
N THR A 62 23.44 9.64 38.87
CA THR A 62 22.28 8.79 39.16
C THR A 62 20.97 9.48 38.80
N ALA A 63 20.77 10.74 39.20
CA ALA A 63 19.55 11.47 38.86
C ALA A 63 19.38 11.67 37.34
N VAL A 64 20.49 11.97 36.62
CA VAL A 64 20.48 12.10 35.16
C VAL A 64 20.18 10.75 34.50
N ARG A 65 20.75 9.65 34.99
CA ARG A 65 20.45 8.29 34.51
C ARG A 65 18.99 7.95 34.68
N ASP A 66 18.41 8.17 35.86
CA ASP A 66 17.01 7.83 36.14
C ASP A 66 16.06 8.64 35.26
N ALA A 67 16.32 9.94 35.09
CA ALA A 67 15.58 10.78 34.15
C ALA A 67 15.74 10.30 32.69
N GLY A 68 16.95 9.89 32.30
CA GLY A 68 17.22 9.35 30.99
C GLY A 68 16.52 8.01 30.73
N MET A 69 16.42 7.14 31.74
CA MET A 69 15.67 5.87 31.65
C MET A 69 14.18 6.12 31.41
N LEU A 70 13.58 7.08 32.13
CA LEU A 70 12.19 7.50 31.88
C LEU A 70 12.00 8.09 30.47
N ALA A 71 12.99 8.84 29.97
CA ALA A 71 12.97 9.35 28.60
C ALA A 71 13.06 8.22 27.57
N ALA A 72 13.92 7.21 27.81
CA ALA A 72 14.04 6.03 26.97
C ALA A 72 12.77 5.19 26.94
N GLU A 73 12.09 5.01 28.08
CA GLU A 73 10.79 4.34 28.15
C GLU A 73 9.73 5.06 27.31
N ARG A 74 9.60 6.38 27.46
CA ARG A 74 8.68 7.18 26.63
C ARG A 74 9.03 7.13 25.14
N GLN A 75 10.32 7.12 24.83
CA GLN A 75 10.79 7.03 23.46
C GLN A 75 10.45 5.66 22.85
N ARG A 76 10.61 4.58 23.61
CA ARG A 76 10.19 3.23 23.23
C ARG A 76 8.69 3.15 22.96
N ASP A 77 7.86 3.75 23.82
CA ASP A 77 6.41 3.82 23.60
C ASP A 77 6.07 4.57 22.31
N THR A 78 6.80 5.65 22.02
CA THR A 78 6.66 6.44 20.79
C THR A 78 7.03 5.62 19.55
N THR A 79 8.14 4.87 19.61
CA THR A 79 8.55 3.96 18.54
C THR A 79 7.51 2.86 18.32
N ALA A 80 7.02 2.24 19.38
CA ALA A 80 5.99 1.20 19.30
C ALA A 80 4.70 1.71 18.66
N ALA A 81 4.24 2.91 19.05
CA ALA A 81 3.08 3.55 18.42
C ALA A 81 3.33 3.88 16.94
N ALA A 82 4.54 4.28 16.57
CA ALA A 82 4.91 4.54 15.18
C ALA A 82 4.96 3.25 14.34
N ASP A 83 5.42 2.13 14.91
CA ASP A 83 5.41 0.82 14.26
C ASP A 83 4.00 0.27 14.06
N GLU A 84 3.12 0.40 15.06
CA GLU A 84 1.71 0.02 14.95
C GLU A 84 1.01 0.83 13.85
N ALA A 85 1.24 2.14 13.81
CA ALA A 85 0.70 3.02 12.78
C ALA A 85 1.23 2.67 11.37
N LEU A 86 2.51 2.30 11.26
CA LEU A 86 3.10 1.83 9.99
C LEU A 86 2.47 0.51 9.56
N THR A 87 2.29 -0.43 10.48
CA THR A 87 1.66 -1.73 10.21
C THR A 87 0.22 -1.55 9.71
N GLY A 88 -0.55 -0.68 10.35
CA GLY A 88 -1.89 -0.29 9.90
C GLY A 88 -1.89 0.28 8.49
N ALA A 89 -1.04 1.29 8.22
CA ALA A 89 -0.94 1.92 6.90
C ALA A 89 -0.50 0.93 5.80
N ARG A 90 0.38 -0.02 6.12
CA ARG A 90 0.79 -1.10 5.20
C ARG A 90 -0.37 -2.04 4.89
N ALA A 91 -1.17 -2.42 5.88
CA ALA A 91 -2.34 -3.26 5.69
C ALA A 91 -3.38 -2.56 4.79
N GLU A 92 -3.67 -1.28 5.06
CA GLU A 92 -4.56 -0.47 4.23
C GLU A 92 -4.10 -0.36 2.78
N TRP A 93 -2.82 -0.04 2.57
CA TRP A 93 -2.24 -0.01 1.23
C TRP A 93 -2.35 -1.36 0.51
N THR A 94 -2.04 -2.46 1.21
CA THR A 94 -2.14 -3.82 0.64
C THR A 94 -3.58 -4.15 0.22
N ILE A 95 -4.57 -3.78 1.02
CA ILE A 95 -5.98 -3.97 0.68
C ILE A 95 -6.36 -3.11 -0.54
N ALA A 96 -5.92 -1.85 -0.59
CA ALA A 96 -6.18 -0.97 -1.72
C ALA A 96 -5.55 -1.50 -3.02
N ALA A 97 -4.29 -1.95 -2.97
CA ALA A 97 -3.59 -2.54 -4.11
C ALA A 97 -4.32 -3.79 -4.64
N ARG A 98 -4.72 -4.72 -3.76
CA ARG A 98 -5.49 -5.90 -4.15
C ARG A 98 -6.83 -5.57 -4.81
N ARG A 99 -7.49 -4.50 -4.37
CA ARG A 99 -8.76 -4.03 -4.97
C ARG A 99 -8.54 -3.48 -6.38
N VAL A 100 -7.46 -2.72 -6.60
CA VAL A 100 -7.09 -2.24 -7.94
C VAL A 100 -6.79 -3.43 -8.86
N GLU A 101 -5.93 -4.35 -8.41
CA GLU A 101 -5.54 -5.53 -9.18
C GLU A 101 -6.75 -6.41 -9.57
N ALA A 102 -7.71 -6.60 -8.65
CA ALA A 102 -8.93 -7.34 -8.94
C ALA A 102 -9.81 -6.66 -10.00
N LEU A 103 -9.86 -5.33 -10.02
CA LEU A 103 -10.61 -4.56 -11.01
C LEU A 103 -9.92 -4.55 -12.37
N GLU A 104 -8.58 -4.49 -12.41
CA GLU A 104 -7.80 -4.63 -13.63
C GLU A 104 -8.03 -6.00 -14.28
N ARG A 105 -7.97 -7.08 -13.48
CA ARG A 105 -8.28 -8.44 -13.95
C ARG A 105 -9.72 -8.59 -14.45
N LEU A 106 -10.68 -7.92 -13.82
CA LEU A 106 -12.05 -7.88 -14.30
C LEU A 106 -12.17 -7.12 -15.63
N GLY A 107 -11.38 -6.06 -15.81
CA GLY A 107 -11.32 -5.28 -17.05
C GLY A 107 -10.72 -6.07 -18.20
N GLU A 108 -9.67 -6.86 -17.96
CA GLU A 108 -9.10 -7.77 -18.95
C GLU A 108 -10.14 -8.78 -19.43
N ARG A 109 -10.80 -9.47 -18.51
CA ARG A 109 -11.86 -10.45 -18.84
C ARG A 109 -13.03 -9.85 -19.62
N LEU A 110 -13.38 -8.59 -19.37
CA LEU A 110 -14.43 -7.91 -20.12
C LEU A 110 -13.98 -7.62 -21.55
N ARG A 111 -12.74 -7.19 -21.75
CA ARG A 111 -12.16 -6.98 -23.09
C ARG A 111 -12.06 -8.29 -23.87
N GLU A 112 -11.61 -9.36 -23.23
CA GLU A 112 -11.58 -10.71 -23.83
C GLU A 112 -12.98 -11.18 -24.25
N ALA A 113 -13.99 -10.98 -23.41
CA ALA A 113 -15.37 -11.34 -23.71
C ALA A 113 -15.98 -10.49 -24.85
N GLU A 114 -15.67 -9.19 -24.89
CA GLU A 114 -16.07 -8.30 -25.98
C GLU A 114 -15.45 -8.72 -27.31
N GLN A 115 -14.14 -9.01 -27.32
CA GLN A 115 -13.44 -9.49 -28.52
C GLN A 115 -14.03 -10.81 -29.03
N ALA A 116 -14.30 -11.76 -28.13
CA ALA A 116 -14.86 -13.06 -28.51
C ALA A 116 -16.28 -12.93 -29.10
N GLU A 117 -17.09 -12.01 -28.61
CA GLU A 117 -18.41 -11.73 -29.18
C GLU A 117 -18.31 -11.01 -30.53
N ASP A 118 -17.38 -10.07 -30.69
CA ASP A 118 -17.15 -9.40 -31.96
C ASP A 118 -16.65 -10.38 -33.04
N ASP A 119 -15.73 -11.27 -32.70
CA ASP A 119 -15.25 -12.34 -33.58
C ASP A 119 -16.41 -13.28 -33.98
N ARG A 120 -17.25 -13.67 -33.01
CA ARG A 120 -18.44 -14.49 -33.26
C ARG A 120 -19.41 -13.79 -34.21
N ARG A 121 -19.65 -12.49 -34.04
CA ARG A 121 -20.55 -11.72 -34.92
C ARG A 121 -20.00 -11.62 -36.34
N GLN A 122 -18.70 -11.38 -36.50
CA GLN A 122 -18.06 -11.36 -37.81
C GLN A 122 -18.21 -12.70 -38.54
N ILE A 123 -18.06 -13.83 -37.84
CA ILE A 123 -18.28 -15.16 -38.42
C ILE A 123 -19.73 -15.32 -38.88
N LEU A 124 -20.70 -14.94 -38.05
CA LEU A 124 -22.13 -15.02 -38.39
C LEU A 124 -22.49 -14.11 -39.58
N GLU A 125 -21.94 -12.90 -39.65
CA GLU A 125 -22.14 -11.99 -40.79
C GLU A 125 -21.59 -12.55 -42.10
N VAL A 126 -20.43 -13.21 -42.05
CA VAL A 126 -19.85 -13.91 -43.22
C VAL A 126 -20.73 -15.09 -43.63
N ASP A 127 -21.20 -15.89 -42.68
CA ASP A 127 -22.11 -17.01 -42.96
C ASP A 127 -23.42 -16.53 -43.59
N ASP A 128 -24.02 -15.46 -43.06
CA ASP A 128 -25.23 -14.84 -43.61
C ASP A 128 -25.01 -14.33 -45.05
N LEU A 129 -23.85 -13.72 -45.34
CA LEU A 129 -23.49 -13.31 -46.71
C LEU A 129 -23.36 -14.50 -47.66
N VAL A 130 -22.74 -15.60 -47.22
CA VAL A 130 -22.59 -16.82 -48.01
C VAL A 130 -23.96 -17.44 -48.29
N LEU A 131 -24.82 -17.56 -47.27
CA LEU A 131 -26.18 -18.08 -47.42
C LEU A 131 -27.03 -17.21 -48.36
N ALA A 132 -26.98 -15.88 -48.21
CA ALA A 132 -27.67 -14.94 -49.07
C ALA A 132 -27.17 -14.95 -50.53
N ARG A 133 -25.90 -15.30 -50.76
CA ARG A 133 -25.34 -15.52 -52.10
C ARG A 133 -25.82 -16.83 -52.71
N ARG A 134 -25.85 -17.91 -51.93
CA ARG A 134 -26.31 -19.24 -52.39
C ARG A 134 -27.79 -19.24 -52.76
N GLY A 135 -28.63 -18.62 -51.93
CA GLY A 135 -30.07 -18.48 -52.19
C GLY A 135 -30.45 -17.59 -53.39
N ARG A 136 -29.49 -16.84 -53.97
CA ARG A 136 -29.68 -16.08 -55.21
C ARG A 136 -29.33 -16.87 -56.48
N GLY A 137 -28.58 -17.97 -56.38
CA GLY A 137 -28.25 -18.85 -57.50
C GLY A 137 -29.28 -19.96 -57.78
N ASP A 138 -30.09 -20.31 -56.78
CA ASP A 138 -31.10 -21.40 -56.83
C ASP A 138 -32.52 -20.91 -57.16
N ARG A 139 -32.69 -19.68 -57.67
CA ARG A 139 -33.98 -19.24 -58.20
C ARG A 139 -34.07 -19.62 -59.69
N PRO A 140 -35.01 -20.48 -60.11
CA PRO A 140 -35.24 -20.81 -61.52
C PRO A 140 -35.71 -19.61 -62.33
#